data_AF-A0AAV9HT03-F1
#
_entry.id   AF-A0AAV9HT03-F1
#
_cell.length_a   1.000
_cell.length_b   1.000
_cell.length_c   1.000
_cell.angle_alpha   90.00
_cell.angle_beta   90.00
_cell.angle_gamma   90.00
#
_symmetry.space_group_name_H-M   'P 1'
#
loop_
_entity.id
_entity.type
_entity.pdbx_description
1 polymer ?
#
loop_
_entity_poly.entity_id
_entity_poly.type
_entity_poly.pdbx_seq_one_letter_code
_entity_poly.pdbx_strand_id
1 'polypeptide(L)'
;IPRTSVSNPRGAADIPLIFGTHNQVRGNSTDFEWETSYAMQEFWVSFAANPTADPRNSLGQVWPQYKGPNGLIMDFGNATGPGASYVAPVSVADRYSGPCL
;
A
#
# COMPACT_ATOMS: atom_id res chain seq x y z
N ILE A 1 24.41 30.52 12.25
CA ILE A 1 24.06 29.57 11.16
C ILE A 1 22.92 28.70 11.69
N PRO A 2 21.65 28.94 11.30
CA PRO A 2 20.56 28.10 11.78
C PRO A 2 20.60 26.77 11.03
N ARG A 3 20.60 25.65 11.78
CA ARG A 3 20.44 24.32 11.19
C ARG A 3 19.01 24.23 10.68
N THR A 4 18.83 24.27 9.36
CA THR A 4 17.61 23.75 8.77
C THR A 4 17.51 22.29 9.20
N SER A 5 16.47 21.97 9.97
CA SER A 5 16.07 20.59 10.16
C SER A 5 15.71 20.07 8.77
N VAL A 6 16.65 19.36 8.15
CA VAL A 6 16.34 18.55 6.97
C VAL A 6 15.26 17.60 7.45
N SER A 7 14.01 17.84 7.04
CA SER A 7 12.98 16.81 7.12
C SER A 7 13.57 15.64 6.36
N ASN A 8 13.97 14.60 7.09
CA ASN A 8 14.48 13.38 6.48
C ASN A 8 13.44 12.96 5.43
N PRO A 9 13.76 12.96 4.13
CA PRO A 9 12.82 12.47 3.15
C PRO A 9 12.51 11.04 3.57
N ARG A 10 11.26 10.78 3.95
CA ARG A 10 10.79 9.43 4.31
C ARG A 10 10.69 8.56 3.04
N GLY A 11 11.68 8.63 2.16
CA GLY A 11 11.80 7.77 0.99
C GLY A 11 11.91 6.32 1.46
N ALA A 12 11.25 5.41 0.73
CA ALA A 12 11.18 3.99 1.03
C ALA A 12 10.52 3.63 2.38
N ALA A 13 9.46 4.35 2.78
CA ALA A 13 8.64 3.97 3.94
C ALA A 13 7.81 2.70 3.72
N ASP A 14 7.57 2.34 2.47
CA ASP A 14 6.83 1.18 1.98
C ASP A 14 7.67 -0.10 1.91
N ILE A 15 8.99 0.03 1.72
CA ILE A 15 9.92 -1.12 1.67
C ILE A 15 9.80 -2.02 2.92
N PRO A 16 9.79 -1.50 4.15
CA PRO A 16 9.57 -2.35 5.32
C PRO A 16 8.18 -3.01 5.35
N LEU A 17 7.16 -2.40 4.74
CA LEU A 17 5.81 -2.96 4.69
C LEU A 17 5.72 -4.13 3.70
N ILE A 18 6.29 -4.00 2.49
CA ILE A 18 6.31 -5.12 1.52
C ILE A 18 7.14 -6.30 2.02
N PHE A 19 8.21 -6.06 2.78
CA PHE A 19 9.07 -7.12 3.31
C PHE A 19 8.65 -7.63 4.69
N GLY A 20 7.59 -7.08 5.31
CA GLY A 20 7.15 -7.48 6.65
C GLY A 20 8.13 -7.12 7.78
N THR A 21 9.02 -6.16 7.55
CA THR A 21 10.05 -5.70 8.50
C THR A 21 9.73 -4.33 9.12
N HIS A 22 8.51 -3.84 8.91
CA HIS A 22 8.08 -2.50 9.33
C HIS A 22 8.19 -2.25 10.84
N ASN A 23 7.98 -3.28 11.67
CA ASN A 23 8.15 -3.22 13.12
C ASN A 23 9.61 -3.09 13.59
N GLN A 24 10.59 -3.32 12.72
CA GLN A 24 12.02 -3.29 13.04
C GLN A 24 12.67 -1.94 12.71
N VAL A 25 12.13 -1.20 11.74
CA VAL A 25 12.77 -0.01 11.18
C VAL A 25 12.26 1.28 11.81
N ARG A 26 11.02 1.29 12.34
CA ARG A 26 10.36 2.53 12.84
C ARG A 26 9.75 2.41 14.24
N GLY A 27 10.08 1.34 14.97
CA GLY A 27 9.49 1.03 16.27
C GLY A 27 8.29 0.10 16.15
N ASN A 28 7.60 -0.15 17.26
CA ASN A 28 6.49 -1.10 17.28
C ASN A 28 5.36 -0.63 16.36
N SER A 29 4.97 -1.49 15.43
CA SER A 29 3.93 -1.15 14.47
C SER A 29 2.53 -1.27 15.02
N THR A 30 1.66 -0.41 14.53
CA THR A 30 0.24 -0.45 14.85
C THR A 30 -0.45 -1.59 14.10
N ASP A 31 -1.61 -2.04 14.58
CA ASP A 31 -2.41 -3.08 13.89
C ASP A 31 -2.71 -2.69 12.44
N PHE A 32 -2.95 -1.40 12.19
CA PHE A 32 -3.13 -0.85 10.86
C PHE A 32 -1.92 -1.05 9.93
N GLU A 33 -0.70 -0.87 10.44
CA GLU A 33 0.52 -1.08 9.66
C GLU A 33 0.76 -2.57 9.36
N TRP A 34 0.42 -3.45 10.32
CA TRP A 34 0.46 -4.90 10.12
C TRP A 34 -0.52 -5.34 9.03
N GLU A 35 -1.78 -4.90 9.10
CA GLU A 35 -2.80 -5.21 8.09
C GLU A 35 -2.40 -4.68 6.70
N THR A 36 -1.85 -3.47 6.64
CA THR A 36 -1.32 -2.90 5.39
C THR A 36 -0.19 -3.77 4.83
N SER A 37 0.75 -4.19 5.68
CA SER A 37 1.88 -5.03 5.30
C SER A 37 1.43 -6.39 4.77
N TYR A 38 0.47 -7.03 5.42
CA TYR A 38 -0.09 -8.31 4.96
C TYR A 38 -0.78 -8.16 3.61
N ALA A 39 -1.60 -7.12 3.43
CA ALA A 39 -2.23 -6.85 2.13
C ALA A 39 -1.20 -6.70 1.02
N MET A 40 -0.18 -5.86 1.24
CA MET A 40 0.88 -5.65 0.26
C MET A 40 1.56 -6.96 -0.11
N GLN A 41 1.94 -7.77 0.89
CA GLN A 41 2.59 -9.06 0.66
C GLN A 41 1.70 -10.03 -0.14
N GLU A 42 0.40 -10.15 0.19
CA GLU A 42 -0.52 -11.02 -0.53
C GLU A 42 -0.66 -10.64 -2.01
N PHE A 43 -0.78 -9.34 -2.31
CA PHE A 43 -0.82 -8.88 -3.69
C PHE A 43 0.49 -9.17 -4.43
N TRP A 44 1.65 -8.92 -3.79
CA TRP A 44 2.94 -9.21 -4.40
C TRP A 44 3.17 -10.69 -4.65
N VAL A 45 2.77 -11.56 -3.73
CA VAL A 45 2.82 -13.02 -3.91
C VAL A 45 1.87 -13.47 -5.01
N SER A 46 0.63 -12.95 -5.04
CA SER A 46 -0.33 -13.27 -6.08
C SER A 46 0.16 -12.87 -7.47
N PHE A 47 0.79 -11.69 -7.59
CA PHE A 47 1.38 -11.23 -8.84
C PHE A 47 2.54 -12.13 -9.29
N ALA A 48 3.45 -12.46 -8.37
CA ALA A 48 4.59 -13.31 -8.67
C ALA A 48 4.18 -14.75 -9.05
N ALA A 49 3.11 -15.27 -8.42
CA ALA A 49 2.59 -16.60 -8.70
C ALA A 49 1.89 -16.68 -10.07
N ASN A 50 1.17 -15.63 -10.48
CA ASN A 50 0.54 -15.57 -11.80
C ASN A 50 0.52 -14.14 -12.35
N PRO A 51 1.56 -13.72 -13.10
CA PRO A 51 1.68 -12.36 -13.61
C PRO A 51 0.69 -12.06 -14.76
N THR A 52 -0.01 -13.06 -15.28
CA THR A 52 -1.00 -12.89 -16.36
C THR A 52 -2.42 -12.62 -15.85
N ALA A 53 -2.67 -12.87 -14.56
CA ALA A 53 -3.93 -12.57 -13.90
C ALA A 53 -3.80 -11.32 -13.02
N ASP A 54 -4.92 -10.62 -12.82
CA ASP A 54 -4.96 -9.51 -11.87
C ASP A 54 -4.65 -10.04 -10.45
N PRO A 55 -3.68 -9.45 -9.74
CA PRO A 55 -3.33 -9.85 -8.38
C PRO A 55 -4.52 -9.74 -7.44
N ARG A 56 -4.62 -10.70 -6.51
CA ARG A 56 -5.72 -10.77 -5.54
C ARG A 56 -5.18 -11.02 -4.14
N ASN A 57 -5.92 -10.52 -3.15
CA ASN A 57 -5.66 -10.83 -1.75
C ASN A 57 -6.66 -11.85 -1.20
N SER A 58 -6.44 -12.29 0.04
CA SER A 58 -7.31 -13.27 0.72
C SER A 58 -8.74 -12.76 0.96
N LEU A 59 -8.93 -11.44 0.93
CA LEU A 59 -10.21 -10.77 1.11
C LEU A 59 -11.00 -10.59 -0.20
N GLY A 60 -10.46 -11.08 -1.32
CA GLY A 60 -11.12 -11.01 -2.63
C GLY A 60 -10.99 -9.65 -3.32
N GLN A 61 -10.17 -8.74 -2.80
CA GLN A 61 -9.83 -7.50 -3.49
C GLN A 61 -8.93 -7.81 -4.68
N VAL A 62 -9.08 -7.03 -5.75
CA VAL A 62 -8.36 -7.23 -7.02
C VAL A 62 -7.61 -5.96 -7.35
N TRP A 63 -6.33 -6.10 -7.70
CA TRP A 63 -5.54 -5.01 -8.29
C TRP A 63 -5.63 -5.11 -9.81
N PRO A 64 -6.45 -4.28 -10.48
CA PRO A 64 -6.66 -4.38 -11.92
C PRO A 64 -5.45 -3.88 -12.71
N GLN A 65 -5.23 -4.45 -13.90
CA GLN A 65 -4.29 -3.89 -14.86
C GLN A 65 -4.59 -2.41 -15.14
N TYR A 66 -3.57 -1.56 -15.01
CA TYR A 66 -3.66 -0.15 -15.36
C TYR A 66 -3.98 0.06 -16.86
N LYS A 67 -4.97 0.90 -17.15
CA LYS A 67 -5.49 1.14 -18.53
C LYS A 67 -5.22 2.56 -19.06
N GLY A 68 -4.21 3.25 -18.56
CA GLY A 68 -3.84 4.60 -19.02
C GLY A 68 -4.41 5.71 -18.13
N PRO A 69 -4.59 6.95 -18.61
CA PRO A 69 -4.80 8.14 -17.77
C PRO A 69 -6.01 8.12 -16.81
N ASN A 70 -7.03 7.31 -17.11
CA ASN A 70 -8.20 7.09 -16.23
C ASN A 70 -8.21 5.67 -15.66
N GLY A 71 -7.06 5.02 -15.67
CA GLY A 71 -6.84 3.68 -15.18
C GLY A 71 -6.90 3.67 -13.66
N LEU A 72 -7.47 2.61 -13.13
CA LEU A 72 -7.55 2.40 -11.70
C LEU A 72 -6.16 2.11 -11.14
N ILE A 73 -5.86 2.67 -9.98
CA ILE A 73 -4.65 2.38 -9.20
C ILE A 73 -5.02 1.74 -7.87
N MET A 74 -4.09 0.97 -7.31
CA MET A 74 -4.22 0.44 -5.97
C MET A 74 -3.63 1.43 -4.97
N ASP A 75 -4.43 1.89 -4.03
CA ASP A 75 -4.05 2.78 -2.94
C ASP A 75 -3.94 1.97 -1.65
N PHE A 76 -2.76 1.95 -1.02
CA PHE A 76 -2.48 1.24 0.22
C PHE A 76 -2.40 2.22 1.39
N GLY A 77 -3.00 1.86 2.53
CA GLY A 77 -3.13 2.73 3.70
C GLY A 77 -4.39 3.61 3.67
N ASN A 78 -5.37 3.29 2.82
CA ASN A 78 -6.63 4.03 2.75
C ASN A 78 -7.81 3.17 3.22
N ALA A 79 -8.27 3.43 4.46
CA ALA A 79 -9.34 2.68 5.12
C ALA A 79 -10.76 3.02 4.61
N THR A 80 -10.92 3.78 3.51
CA THR A 80 -12.23 4.23 3.00
C THR A 80 -12.86 3.32 1.93
N GLY A 81 -12.36 2.10 1.74
CA GLY A 81 -12.98 1.09 0.87
C GLY A 81 -14.44 0.78 1.27
N PRO A 82 -15.28 0.30 0.32
CA PRO A 82 -16.69 0.04 0.58
C PRO A 82 -16.85 -1.17 1.52
N GLY A 83 -17.02 -0.87 2.82
CA GLY A 83 -17.28 -1.85 3.87
C GLY A 83 -16.22 -1.81 4.95
N ALA A 84 -16.46 -1.03 6.01
CA ALA A 84 -15.68 -1.08 7.24
C ALA A 84 -15.95 -2.39 8.00
N SER A 85 -15.42 -3.50 7.50
CA SER A 85 -15.24 -4.76 8.23
C SER A 85 -13.96 -5.43 7.73
N TYR A 86 -12.87 -5.33 8.51
CA TYR A 86 -11.59 -6.02 8.23
C TYR A 86 -11.22 -6.06 6.74
N VAL A 87 -11.27 -4.91 6.09
CA VAL A 87 -10.73 -4.76 4.75
C VAL A 87 -9.34 -4.21 4.98
N ALA A 88 -8.32 -5.02 4.67
CA ALA A 88 -6.95 -4.51 4.62
C ALA A 88 -6.99 -3.16 3.89
N PRO A 89 -6.32 -2.11 4.39
CA PRO A 89 -6.61 -0.71 4.04
C PRO A 89 -6.13 -0.39 2.63
N VAL A 90 -6.76 -1.02 1.66
CA VAL A 90 -6.40 -0.99 0.26
C VAL A 90 -7.67 -0.68 -0.50
N SER A 91 -7.60 0.30 -1.38
CA SER A 91 -8.72 0.71 -2.21
C SER A 91 -8.29 0.86 -3.65
N VAL A 92 -9.26 0.68 -4.57
CA VAL A 92 -9.03 0.92 -5.99
C VAL A 92 -9.49 2.35 -6.27
N ALA A 93 -8.55 3.25 -6.53
CA ALA A 93 -8.82 4.67 -6.77
C ALA A 93 -8.79 4.98 -8.28
N ASP A 94 -9.69 5.84 -8.73
CA ASP A 94 -9.80 6.31 -10.12
C ASP A 94 -8.87 7.50 -10.43
N ARG A 95 -8.35 8.16 -9.39
CA ARG A 95 -7.41 9.28 -9.50
C ARG A 95 -6.36 9.22 -8.41
N TYR A 96 -5.09 9.15 -8.81
CA TYR A 96 -3.97 9.39 -7.90
C TYR A 96 -3.99 10.85 -7.46
N SER A 97 -4.43 11.11 -6.22
CA SER A 97 -4.44 12.45 -5.60
C SER A 97 -3.20 12.68 -4.73
N GLY A 98 -2.06 12.08 -5.10
CA GLY A 98 -0.80 12.18 -4.34
C GLY A 98 -0.40 13.63 -4.04
N PRO A 99 0.52 13.85 -3.08
CA PRO A 99 0.78 15.19 -2.53
C PRO A 99 1.05 16.18 -3.66
N CYS A 100 0.25 17.25 -3.70
CA CYS A 100 0.41 18.35 -4.63
C CYS A 100 1.86 18.85 -4.59
N LEU A 101 2.43 19.08 -5.79
CA LEU A 101 3.74 19.71 -5.99
C LEU A 101 3.83 21.08 -5.33
#